data_AF-A0A353VZI5-F1
#
_entry.id   AF-A0A353VZI5-F1
#
_cell.length_a   1.000
_cell.length_b   1.000
_cell.length_c   1.000
_cell.angle_alpha   90.00
_cell.angle_beta   90.00
_cell.angle_gamma   90.00
#
_symmetry.space_group_name_H-M   'P 1'
#
loop_
_entity.id
_entity.type
_entity.pdbx_description
1 polymer ?
#
loop_
_entity_poly.entity_id
_entity_poly.type
_entity_poly.pdbx_seq_one_letter_code
_entity_poly.pdbx_strand_id
1 'polypeptide(L)'
;YNKIEQKLENLGDVLAIDEASEYYDSIQYIQEVLAFEEKYSPYKAAIHLYMSDDVSIMTGSILNASKYLEPEKLGEAAPFLEQSLTVMNTVDFTKYGLEHYGIKEAEEVKTEYIKVLNHILSSVKATDLAGIETGINLFYEVSGKVLAFNDELIDIIDSMKNELRLIK
;
A
#
# COMPACT_ATOMS: atom_id res chain seq x y z
N TYR A 1 -2.77 16.80 14.72
CA TYR A 1 -2.04 15.63 15.22
C TYR A 1 -2.87 14.40 14.94
N ASN A 2 -2.71 13.94 13.70
CA ASN A 2 -3.59 12.93 13.10
C ASN A 2 -3.14 11.54 13.55
N LYS A 3 -4.09 10.62 13.74
CA LYS A 3 -3.81 9.19 14.06
C LYS A 3 -2.83 8.52 13.09
N ILE A 4 -2.66 9.10 11.90
CA ILE A 4 -1.75 8.68 10.83
C ILE A 4 -0.28 8.92 11.22
N GLU A 5 0.07 10.09 11.75
CA GLU A 5 1.45 10.41 12.17
C GLU A 5 1.92 9.41 13.23
N GLN A 6 1.08 9.12 14.24
CA GLN A 6 1.37 8.11 15.26
C GLN A 6 1.50 6.69 14.70
N LYS A 7 0.76 6.32 13.65
CA LYS A 7 0.82 4.97 13.05
C LYS A 7 2.04 4.82 12.13
N LEU A 8 2.41 5.88 11.41
CA LEU A 8 3.59 5.92 10.53
C LEU A 8 4.89 6.07 11.32
N GLU A 9 4.92 6.85 12.40
CA GLU A 9 6.06 6.89 13.35
C GLU A 9 6.36 5.51 13.93
N ASN A 10 5.32 4.71 14.19
CA ASN A 10 5.48 3.33 14.67
C ASN A 10 6.00 2.35 13.59
N LEU A 11 5.99 2.72 12.30
CA LEU A 11 6.44 1.90 11.17
C LEU A 11 7.82 2.30 10.60
N GLY A 12 8.40 3.39 11.11
CA GLY A 12 9.83 3.67 10.98
C GLY A 12 10.32 4.28 9.67
N ASP A 13 9.45 4.57 8.71
CA ASP A 13 9.84 5.30 7.49
C ASP A 13 8.86 6.47 7.26
N VAL A 14 9.27 7.62 7.80
CA VAL A 14 8.66 8.92 7.50
C VAL A 14 9.16 9.31 6.11
N LEU A 15 8.33 9.13 5.08
CA LEU A 15 8.41 9.99 3.89
C LEU A 15 8.49 11.43 4.44
N ALA A 16 9.58 12.14 4.15
CA ALA A 16 9.80 13.47 4.68
C ALA A 16 8.52 14.30 4.48
N ILE A 17 7.95 14.77 5.59
CA ILE A 17 6.63 15.42 5.65
C ILE A 17 6.52 16.56 4.61
N ASP A 18 7.64 17.17 4.25
CA ASP A 18 7.75 18.24 3.26
C ASP A 18 7.51 17.78 1.80
N GLU A 19 8.04 16.62 1.36
CA GLU A 19 7.80 16.08 0.01
C GLU A 19 6.37 15.57 -0.16
N ALA A 20 5.80 15.03 0.92
CA ALA A 20 4.40 14.64 0.94
C ALA A 20 3.49 15.87 0.80
N SER A 21 3.81 16.99 1.45
CA SER A 21 2.97 18.21 1.45
C SER A 21 2.80 18.82 0.05
N GLU A 22 3.88 19.01 -0.72
CA GLU A 22 3.78 19.54 -2.09
C GLU A 22 3.02 18.60 -3.02
N TYR A 23 3.15 17.30 -2.78
CA TYR A 23 2.45 16.26 -3.52
C TYR A 23 0.94 16.25 -3.20
N TYR A 24 0.57 16.38 -1.91
CA TYR A 24 -0.81 16.52 -1.45
C TYR A 24 -1.48 17.77 -2.04
N ASP A 25 -0.81 18.93 -2.01
CA ASP A 25 -1.34 20.18 -2.55
C ASP A 25 -1.55 20.09 -4.08
N SER A 26 -0.62 19.45 -4.79
CA SER A 26 -0.72 19.21 -6.23
C SER A 26 -1.90 18.31 -6.58
N ILE A 27 -2.17 17.28 -5.78
CA ILE A 27 -3.31 16.40 -6.00
C ILE A 27 -4.63 17.10 -5.70
N GLN A 28 -4.70 17.88 -4.63
CA GLN A 28 -5.89 18.63 -4.30
C GLN A 28 -6.24 19.64 -5.41
N TYR A 29 -5.23 20.31 -5.97
CA TYR A 29 -5.39 21.14 -7.16
C TYR A 29 -5.94 20.35 -8.36
N ILE A 30 -5.42 19.14 -8.62
CA ILE A 30 -5.94 18.27 -9.68
C ILE A 30 -7.41 17.92 -9.43
N GLN A 31 -7.80 17.53 -8.21
CA GLN A 31 -9.19 17.22 -7.87
C GLN A 31 -10.14 18.41 -8.13
N GLU A 32 -9.70 19.63 -7.78
CA GLU A 32 -10.44 20.86 -8.02
C GLU A 32 -10.59 21.17 -9.52
N VAL A 33 -9.52 20.97 -10.31
CA VAL A 33 -9.57 21.10 -11.77
C VAL A 33 -10.49 20.05 -12.40
N LEU A 34 -10.51 18.84 -11.86
CA LEU A 34 -11.33 17.74 -12.35
C LEU A 34 -12.80 17.83 -11.91
N ALA A 35 -13.17 18.77 -11.05
CA ALA A 35 -14.47 18.80 -10.36
C ALA A 35 -15.72 18.87 -11.28
N PHE A 36 -15.57 19.03 -12.61
CA PHE A 36 -16.69 19.32 -13.51
C PHE A 36 -16.89 18.36 -14.70
N GLU A 37 -15.98 17.43 -15.01
CA GLU A 37 -16.12 16.56 -16.21
C GLU A 37 -16.06 15.06 -15.92
N GLU A 38 -17.04 14.31 -16.47
CA GLU A 38 -17.21 12.86 -16.30
C GLU A 38 -16.09 12.03 -16.94
N LYS A 39 -15.50 12.52 -18.03
CA LYS A 39 -14.39 11.85 -18.73
C LYS A 39 -13.15 11.63 -17.86
N TYR A 40 -13.02 12.37 -16.75
CA TYR A 40 -11.91 12.25 -15.81
C TYR A 40 -12.26 11.43 -14.54
N SER A 41 -13.39 10.73 -14.52
CA SER A 41 -13.77 9.88 -13.39
C SER A 41 -12.72 8.79 -13.05
N PRO A 42 -12.11 8.08 -14.02
CA PRO A 42 -11.05 7.10 -13.72
C PRO A 42 -9.80 7.71 -13.09
N TYR A 43 -9.53 8.97 -13.38
CA TYR A 43 -8.40 9.69 -12.81
C TYR A 43 -8.65 10.12 -11.35
N LYS A 44 -9.86 10.56 -11.05
CA LYS A 44 -10.29 10.81 -9.65
C LYS A 44 -10.20 9.55 -8.81
N ALA A 45 -10.50 8.40 -9.39
CA ALA A 45 -10.37 7.10 -8.76
C ALA A 45 -8.96 6.81 -8.27
N ALA A 46 -8.01 6.85 -9.22
CA ALA A 46 -6.62 6.53 -8.98
C ALA A 46 -6.03 7.48 -7.92
N ILE A 47 -6.37 8.77 -8.02
CA ILE A 47 -5.99 9.79 -7.05
C ILE A 47 -6.52 9.49 -5.65
N HIS A 48 -7.82 9.26 -5.50
CA HIS A 48 -8.41 8.99 -4.18
C HIS A 48 -7.84 7.74 -3.53
N LEU A 49 -7.59 6.71 -4.35
CA LEU A 49 -7.00 5.47 -3.86
C LEU A 49 -5.53 5.68 -3.46
N TYR A 50 -4.73 6.38 -4.27
CA TYR A 50 -3.33 6.70 -3.94
C TYR A 50 -3.21 7.50 -2.64
N MET A 51 -4.09 8.48 -2.42
CA MET A 51 -4.12 9.30 -1.20
C MET A 51 -4.70 8.59 0.01
N SER A 52 -5.25 7.38 -0.15
CA SER A 52 -5.90 6.70 0.96
C SER A 52 -4.88 6.25 2.00
N ASP A 53 -5.29 6.32 3.27
CA ASP A 53 -4.54 5.71 4.37
C ASP A 53 -4.28 4.22 4.12
N ASP A 54 -5.21 3.55 3.42
CA ASP A 54 -5.19 2.13 3.12
C ASP A 54 -3.99 1.71 2.25
N VAL A 55 -3.68 2.45 1.17
CA VAL A 55 -2.51 2.20 0.32
C VAL A 55 -1.20 2.42 1.10
N SER A 56 -1.16 3.48 1.91
CA SER A 56 0.01 3.80 2.75
C SER A 56 0.24 2.73 3.82
N ILE A 57 -0.82 2.27 4.49
CA ILE A 57 -0.78 1.20 5.49
C ILE A 57 -0.31 -0.11 4.87
N MET A 58 -0.81 -0.48 3.70
CA MET A 58 -0.40 -1.69 3.00
C MET A 58 1.09 -1.66 2.65
N THR A 59 1.56 -0.56 2.07
CA THR A 59 2.97 -0.37 1.69
C THR A 59 3.88 -0.41 2.92
N GLY A 60 3.51 0.30 3.99
CA GLY A 60 4.27 0.30 5.24
C GLY A 60 4.34 -1.07 5.91
N SER A 61 3.25 -1.85 5.86
CA SER A 61 3.21 -3.21 6.38
C SER A 61 4.17 -4.17 5.65
N ILE A 62 4.32 -3.99 4.33
CA ILE A 62 5.29 -4.73 3.50
C ILE A 62 6.72 -4.41 3.91
N LEU A 63 7.07 -3.13 3.95
CA LEU A 63 8.41 -2.67 4.32
C LEU A 63 8.77 -3.11 5.74
N ASN A 64 7.80 -3.11 6.67
CA ASN A 64 8.03 -3.58 8.02
C ASN A 64 8.23 -5.11 8.08
N ALA A 65 7.35 -5.89 7.43
CA ALA A 65 7.48 -7.34 7.43
C ALA A 65 8.80 -7.80 6.77
N SER A 66 9.21 -7.19 5.66
CA SER A 66 10.45 -7.57 4.96
C SER A 66 11.69 -7.42 5.84
N LYS A 67 11.73 -6.42 6.74
CA LYS A 67 12.84 -6.21 7.69
C LYS A 67 13.03 -7.37 8.66
N TYR A 68 11.99 -8.17 8.92
CA TYR A 68 12.03 -9.29 9.88
C TYR A 68 12.03 -10.67 9.20
N LEU A 69 11.87 -10.71 7.88
CA LEU A 69 12.00 -11.94 7.09
C LEU A 69 13.45 -12.23 6.65
N GLU A 70 14.38 -11.36 7.02
CA GLU A 70 15.82 -11.61 6.88
C GLU A 70 16.25 -12.82 7.74
N PRO A 71 17.12 -13.71 7.25
CA PRO A 71 17.51 -14.94 7.95
C PRO A 71 17.96 -14.73 9.40
N GLU A 72 18.72 -13.67 9.66
CA GLU A 72 19.25 -13.27 10.96
C GLU A 72 18.18 -12.82 11.98
N LYS A 73 16.99 -12.43 11.50
CA LYS A 73 15.89 -11.89 12.32
C LYS A 73 14.68 -12.83 12.40
N LEU A 74 14.74 -14.01 11.79
CA LEU A 74 13.64 -14.98 11.81
C LEU A 74 13.21 -15.39 13.23
N GLY A 75 14.15 -15.40 14.19
CA GLY A 75 13.85 -15.67 15.60
C GLY A 75 12.97 -14.61 16.27
N GLU A 76 12.90 -13.41 15.69
CA GLU A 76 12.11 -12.27 16.16
C GLU A 76 10.86 -12.03 15.32
N ALA A 77 10.72 -12.70 14.17
CA ALA A 77 9.71 -12.38 13.15
C ALA A 77 8.25 -12.58 13.63
N ALA A 78 7.96 -13.55 14.49
CA ALA A 78 6.60 -13.92 14.87
C ALA A 78 5.75 -12.75 15.41
N PRO A 79 6.16 -12.00 16.45
CA PRO A 79 5.39 -10.86 16.96
C PRO A 79 5.20 -9.74 15.91
N PHE A 80 6.18 -9.49 15.06
CA PHE A 80 6.07 -8.46 14.01
C PHE A 80 5.10 -8.89 12.91
N LEU A 81 5.12 -10.16 12.50
CA LEU A 81 4.17 -10.69 11.52
C LEU A 81 2.73 -10.66 12.05
N GLU A 82 2.51 -10.93 13.34
CA GLU A 82 1.20 -10.78 13.99
C GLU A 82 0.69 -9.33 14.00
N GLN A 83 1.59 -8.39 14.25
CA GLN A 83 1.28 -6.96 14.18
C GLN A 83 0.94 -6.55 12.74
N SER A 84 1.76 -6.93 11.76
CA SER A 84 1.51 -6.65 10.34
C SER A 84 0.17 -7.23 9.87
N LEU A 85 -0.18 -8.46 10.26
CA LEU A 85 -1.49 -9.04 9.96
C LEU A 85 -2.63 -8.24 10.58
N THR A 86 -2.49 -7.82 11.84
CA THR A 86 -3.50 -7.02 12.53
C THR A 86 -3.73 -5.69 11.82
N VAL A 87 -2.65 -5.01 11.41
CA VAL A 87 -2.70 -3.75 10.66
C VAL A 87 -3.31 -3.96 9.26
N MET A 88 -2.90 -5.00 8.53
CA MET A 88 -3.45 -5.31 7.21
C MET A 88 -4.96 -5.59 7.21
N ASN A 89 -5.48 -6.18 8.28
CA ASN A 89 -6.92 -6.42 8.42
C ASN A 89 -7.72 -5.12 8.66
N THR A 90 -7.06 -3.99 8.89
CA THR A 90 -7.74 -2.67 8.99
C THR A 90 -7.92 -1.99 7.64
N VAL A 91 -7.24 -2.47 6.59
CA VAL A 91 -7.32 -1.94 5.23
C VAL A 91 -8.65 -2.34 4.61
N ASP A 92 -9.42 -1.39 4.07
CA ASP A 92 -10.70 -1.66 3.41
C ASP A 92 -10.78 -0.97 2.04
N PHE A 93 -10.24 -1.66 1.01
CA PHE A 93 -10.34 -1.18 -0.37
C PHE A 93 -11.76 -1.29 -0.94
N THR A 94 -12.70 -1.94 -0.26
CA THR A 94 -14.08 -2.05 -0.73
C THR A 94 -14.74 -0.68 -0.81
N LYS A 95 -14.47 0.16 0.20
CA LYS A 95 -15.07 1.49 0.37
C LYS A 95 -14.62 2.50 -0.70
N TYR A 96 -13.38 2.40 -1.18
CA TYR A 96 -12.82 3.35 -2.15
C TYR A 96 -12.57 2.73 -3.52
N GLY A 97 -12.02 1.51 -3.62
CA GLY A 97 -11.60 0.89 -4.88
C GLY A 97 -12.71 0.15 -5.63
N LEU A 98 -13.52 -0.67 -4.94
CA LEU A 98 -14.48 -1.57 -5.61
C LEU A 98 -15.81 -0.90 -5.96
N GLU A 99 -16.47 -0.25 -5.01
CA GLU A 99 -17.82 0.30 -5.22
C GLU A 99 -17.84 1.57 -6.08
N HIS A 100 -16.79 2.40 -5.98
CA HIS A 100 -16.74 3.69 -6.68
C HIS A 100 -15.96 3.64 -7.99
N TYR A 101 -14.98 2.74 -8.12
CA TYR A 101 -13.99 2.82 -9.20
C TYR A 101 -13.60 1.49 -9.86
N GLY A 102 -14.12 0.35 -9.40
CA GLY A 102 -13.95 -0.96 -10.05
C GLY A 102 -12.56 -1.60 -9.93
N ILE A 103 -11.70 -1.13 -9.02
CA ILE A 103 -10.33 -1.63 -8.83
C ILE A 103 -10.37 -2.88 -7.93
N LYS A 104 -10.65 -4.03 -8.53
CA LYS A 104 -10.71 -5.35 -7.86
C LYS A 104 -9.33 -5.85 -7.46
N GLU A 105 -8.33 -5.41 -8.21
CA GLU A 105 -6.94 -5.82 -8.12
C GLU A 105 -6.37 -5.52 -6.73
N ALA A 106 -6.74 -4.39 -6.11
CA ALA A 106 -6.25 -4.01 -4.79
C ALA A 106 -6.71 -4.97 -3.67
N GLU A 107 -7.97 -5.42 -3.69
CA GLU A 107 -8.50 -6.34 -2.68
C GLU A 107 -7.98 -7.78 -2.90
N GLU A 108 -7.80 -8.19 -4.17
CA GLU A 108 -7.17 -9.45 -4.52
C GLU A 108 -5.73 -9.50 -4.01
N VAL A 109 -4.94 -8.46 -4.28
CA VAL A 109 -3.55 -8.35 -3.83
C VAL A 109 -3.45 -8.32 -2.31
N LYS A 110 -4.29 -7.55 -1.60
CA LYS A 110 -4.38 -7.59 -0.14
C LYS A 110 -4.67 -9.00 0.38
N THR A 111 -5.63 -9.69 -0.24
CA THR A 111 -6.02 -11.05 0.17
C THR A 111 -4.87 -12.04 -0.03
N GLU A 112 -4.16 -11.97 -1.15
CA GLU A 112 -2.95 -12.76 -1.39
C GLU A 112 -1.89 -12.48 -0.33
N TYR A 113 -1.63 -11.20 -0.05
CA TYR A 113 -0.63 -10.78 0.93
C TYR A 113 -0.93 -11.31 2.34
N ILE A 114 -2.18 -11.20 2.80
CA ILE A 114 -2.62 -11.75 4.10
C ILE A 114 -2.43 -13.27 4.15
N LYS A 115 -2.74 -14.00 3.07
CA LYS A 115 -2.53 -15.45 3.01
C LYS A 115 -1.05 -15.81 3.17
N VAL A 116 -0.17 -15.10 2.47
CA VAL A 116 1.28 -15.33 2.55
C VAL A 116 1.81 -15.02 3.94
N LEU A 117 1.42 -13.90 4.56
CA LEU A 117 1.83 -13.57 5.92
C LEU A 117 1.39 -14.63 6.93
N ASN A 118 0.14 -15.12 6.83
CA ASN A 118 -0.35 -16.19 7.68
C ASN A 118 0.44 -17.49 7.49
N HIS A 119 0.79 -17.83 6.25
CA HIS A 119 1.61 -19.01 5.95
C HIS A 119 2.98 -18.89 6.62
N ILE A 120 3.69 -17.78 6.42
CA ILE A 120 5.00 -17.56 7.03
C ILE A 120 4.90 -17.62 8.56
N LEU A 121 3.93 -16.91 9.16
CA LEU A 121 3.74 -16.89 10.61
C LEU A 121 3.52 -18.32 11.16
N SER A 122 2.74 -19.14 10.45
CA SER A 122 2.50 -20.52 10.84
C SER A 122 3.77 -21.36 10.79
N SER A 123 4.59 -21.20 9.75
CA SER A 123 5.86 -21.91 9.58
C SER A 123 6.91 -21.46 10.60
N VAL A 124 6.98 -20.16 10.90
CA VAL A 124 7.85 -19.62 11.97
C VAL A 124 7.49 -20.24 13.32
N LYS A 125 6.20 -20.27 13.67
CA LYS A 125 5.73 -20.88 14.94
C LYS A 125 5.98 -22.39 15.01
N ALA A 126 5.94 -23.08 13.86
CA ALA A 126 6.20 -24.50 13.75
C ALA A 126 7.70 -24.85 13.57
N THR A 127 8.59 -23.86 13.48
CA THR A 127 10.00 -24.03 13.14
C THR A 127 10.24 -24.80 11.82
N ASP A 128 9.32 -24.64 10.86
CA ASP A 128 9.37 -25.26 9.54
C ASP A 128 10.18 -24.40 8.56
N LEU A 129 11.46 -24.70 8.40
CA LEU A 129 12.38 -23.94 7.55
C LEU A 129 11.98 -23.96 6.06
N ALA A 130 11.46 -25.08 5.55
CA ALA A 130 11.07 -25.20 4.15
C ALA A 130 9.80 -24.39 3.86
N GLY A 131 8.86 -24.39 4.80
CA GLY A 131 7.68 -23.52 4.75
C GLY A 131 8.04 -22.03 4.83
N ILE A 132 9.00 -21.66 5.69
CA ILE A 132 9.50 -20.29 5.78
C ILE A 132 10.10 -19.83 4.43
N GLU A 133 10.99 -20.63 3.83
CA GLU A 133 11.61 -20.29 2.55
C GLU A 133 10.56 -20.13 1.43
N THR A 134 9.61 -21.06 1.35
CA THR A 134 8.50 -20.98 0.39
C THR A 134 7.68 -19.72 0.60
N GLY A 135 7.33 -19.42 1.85
CA GLY A 135 6.56 -18.24 2.22
C GLY A 135 7.28 -16.93 1.89
N ILE A 136 8.58 -16.83 2.15
CA ILE A 136 9.38 -15.64 1.85
C ILE A 136 9.43 -15.37 0.33
N ASN A 137 9.59 -16.42 -0.48
CA ASN A 137 9.56 -16.26 -1.94
C ASN A 137 8.20 -15.73 -2.43
N LEU A 138 7.11 -16.30 -1.91
CA LEU A 138 5.75 -15.82 -2.20
C LEU A 138 5.53 -14.39 -1.70
N PHE A 139 6.13 -14.02 -0.57
CA PHE A 139 6.05 -12.67 -0.02
C PHE A 139 6.65 -11.66 -0.99
N TYR A 140 7.87 -11.89 -1.46
CA TYR A 140 8.50 -10.97 -2.41
C TYR A 140 7.76 -10.89 -3.75
N GLU A 141 7.17 -11.99 -4.22
CA GLU A 141 6.33 -11.98 -5.42
C GLU A 141 5.10 -11.06 -5.24
N VAL A 142 4.33 -11.29 -4.17
CA VAL A 142 3.11 -10.50 -3.91
C VAL A 142 3.44 -9.05 -3.57
N SER A 143 4.50 -8.79 -2.81
CA SER A 143 5.00 -7.43 -2.54
C SER A 143 5.40 -6.70 -3.82
N GLY A 144 5.99 -7.39 -4.80
CA GLY A 144 6.29 -6.83 -6.11
C GLY A 144 5.04 -6.35 -6.85
N LYS A 145 3.93 -7.10 -6.78
CA LYS A 145 2.65 -6.69 -7.37
C LYS A 145 2.08 -5.43 -6.71
N VAL A 146 2.22 -5.31 -5.39
CA VAL A 146 1.77 -4.11 -4.65
C VAL A 146 2.56 -2.86 -5.06
N LEU A 147 3.89 -2.98 -5.14
CA LEU A 147 4.73 -1.85 -5.53
C LEU A 147 4.45 -1.42 -6.98
N ALA A 148 4.30 -2.38 -7.91
CA ALA A 148 3.93 -2.09 -9.28
C ALA A 148 2.57 -1.39 -9.38
N PHE A 149 1.58 -1.81 -8.58
CA PHE A 149 0.29 -1.12 -8.50
C PHE A 149 0.42 0.33 -8.01
N ASN A 150 1.26 0.60 -7.01
CA ASN A 150 1.52 1.97 -6.56
C ASN A 150 2.20 2.81 -7.65
N ASP A 151 3.17 2.24 -8.37
CA ASP A 151 3.86 2.91 -9.47
C ASP A 151 2.89 3.27 -10.61
N GLU A 152 1.96 2.37 -10.96
CA GLU A 152 0.90 2.65 -11.95
C GLU A 152 0.01 3.83 -11.54
N LEU A 153 -0.34 3.94 -10.25
CA LEU A 153 -1.11 5.08 -9.75
C LEU A 153 -0.34 6.40 -9.88
N ILE A 154 0.98 6.38 -9.63
CA ILE A 154 1.87 7.54 -9.79
C ILE A 154 1.94 7.94 -11.27
N ASP A 155 2.15 6.98 -12.17
CA ASP A 155 2.22 7.24 -13.61
C ASP A 155 0.92 7.87 -14.14
N ILE A 156 -0.24 7.40 -13.66
CA ILE A 156 -1.54 8.01 -13.98
C ILE A 156 -1.56 9.47 -13.53
N ILE A 157 -1.19 9.74 -12.27
CA ILE A 157 -1.17 11.10 -11.70
C ILE A 157 -0.25 12.02 -12.50
N ASP A 158 0.93 11.55 -12.89
CA ASP A 158 1.91 12.36 -13.62
C ASP A 158 1.53 12.58 -15.09
N SER A 159 0.95 11.58 -15.76
CA SER A 159 0.37 11.74 -17.09
C SER A 159 -0.69 12.85 -17.08
N MET A 160 -1.56 12.85 -16.07
CA MET A 160 -2.58 13.88 -15.94
C MET A 160 -2.02 15.27 -15.66
N LYS A 161 -1.00 15.39 -14.80
CA LYS A 161 -0.31 16.67 -14.58
C LYS A 161 0.18 17.26 -15.90
N ASN A 162 0.70 16.41 -16.79
CA ASN A 162 1.16 16.82 -18.11
C ASN A 162 0.01 17.23 -19.02
N GLU A 163 -1.09 16.47 -19.07
CA GLU A 163 -2.29 16.84 -19.84
C GLU A 163 -2.86 18.20 -19.41
N LEU A 164 -2.99 18.44 -18.09
CA LEU A 164 -3.52 19.71 -17.57
C LEU A 164 -2.60 20.91 -17.83
N ARG A 165 -1.28 20.69 -17.89
CA ARG A 165 -0.31 21.72 -18.29
C ARG A 165 -0.50 22.15 -19.75
N LEU A 166 -0.92 21.23 -20.63
CA LEU A 166 -1.12 21.51 -22.05
C LEU A 166 -2.45 22.23 -22.37
N ILE A 167 -3.36 22.31 -21.40
CA ILE A 167 -4.66 23.00 -21.51
C ILE A 167 -4.55 24.48 -21.09
N LYS A 168 -3.47 24.89 -20.40
CA LYS A 168 -3.14 26.29 -20.10
C LYS A 168 -2.35 26.94 -21.23
#